data_AF-A0A1Q3M535-F1
#
_entry.id   AF-A0A1Q3M535-F1
#
_cell.length_a   1.000
_cell.length_b   1.000
_cell.length_c   1.000
_cell.angle_alpha   90.00
_cell.angle_beta   90.00
_cell.angle_gamma   90.00
#
_symmetry.space_group_name_H-M   'P 1'
#
loop_
_entity.id
_entity.type
_entity.pdbx_description
1 polymer ?
#
loop_
_entity_poly.entity_id
_entity_poly.type
_entity_poly.pdbx_seq_one_letter_code
_entity_poly.pdbx_strand_id
1 'polypeptide(L)'
;MPVLVLTLALPLSFTSCKKVLDVQPENILQDETVFSDESAVNIYLATLYYDLPIEDFTYIVQNGFDKSGTCFLEQLDGEAILNIADDKNSIGDGTWVSWWNYTVVRNVNHFMDQIEKSSFSEQQKNEWMGEAKYIRAHYYFGMVKRYGGIPIVKEVQNYTGDNLEELQIPRNTEKEVYDFIASDLDEAISLLPETSIKEKVNKYTAYALKSRAMLFAGSIARYGNVNLNGVVGIPAADADHYFQLSYDAAKAIIDSHKYSLYNKEADKELNFTNLFLDPDNPELIFVKSYHFPEKGHSWDYRNLPFGQRSPEGSGGRINPTLELVETYDYKDGSQGKLKLTDGSGNPIKYANPLDLFRDKDPRLGASIIVPFADWRGTAVDVRAGIIDGANTVTSGSFDDEYKGMKVIGSSGIGGSNEVSQTGFYVRK
;
A
#
# COMPACT_ATOMS: atom_id res chain seq x y z
N MET A 1 -97.20 -25.91 0.10
CA MET A 1 -96.46 -24.68 0.43
C MET A 1 -95.07 -25.06 0.91
N PRO A 2 -94.02 -24.77 0.12
CA PRO A 2 -92.70 -24.53 0.68
C PRO A 2 -92.20 -23.12 0.33
N VAL A 3 -91.29 -22.67 1.18
CA VAL A 3 -90.79 -21.31 1.39
C VAL A 3 -89.88 -20.84 0.25
N LEU A 4 -90.07 -19.58 -0.19
CA LEU A 4 -89.19 -18.85 -1.10
C LEU A 4 -88.01 -18.30 -0.29
N VAL A 5 -86.78 -18.75 -0.54
CA VAL A 5 -85.55 -18.16 0.04
C VAL A 5 -84.94 -17.23 -1.00
N LEU A 6 -84.95 -15.93 -0.70
CA LEU A 6 -84.39 -14.87 -1.53
C LEU A 6 -82.88 -14.75 -1.26
N THR A 7 -82.05 -15.10 -2.24
CA THR A 7 -80.60 -14.93 -2.23
C THR A 7 -80.24 -13.44 -2.45
N LEU A 8 -79.67 -12.79 -1.44
CA LEU A 8 -79.04 -11.47 -1.57
C LEU A 8 -77.51 -11.65 -1.61
N ALA A 9 -76.94 -11.73 -2.81
CA ALA A 9 -75.50 -11.78 -3.01
C ALA A 9 -74.93 -10.35 -3.01
N LEU A 10 -74.24 -9.98 -1.93
CA LEU A 10 -73.51 -8.72 -1.79
C LEU A 10 -72.13 -8.86 -2.47
N PRO A 11 -71.78 -8.02 -3.46
CA PRO A 11 -70.45 -8.12 -4.08
C PRO A 11 -69.39 -7.54 -3.13
N LEU A 12 -68.60 -8.42 -2.50
CA LEU A 12 -67.38 -8.02 -1.80
C LEU A 12 -66.37 -7.49 -2.82
N SER A 13 -66.22 -6.18 -2.86
CA SER A 13 -65.12 -5.53 -3.58
C SER A 13 -63.83 -5.75 -2.78
N PHE A 14 -62.95 -6.61 -3.26
CA PHE A 14 -61.60 -6.78 -2.72
C PHE A 14 -60.75 -5.56 -3.07
N THR A 15 -60.71 -4.56 -2.19
CA THR A 15 -59.66 -3.55 -2.20
C THR A 15 -58.37 -4.20 -1.70
N SER A 16 -57.53 -4.67 -2.61
CA SER A 16 -56.19 -5.18 -2.30
C SER A 16 -55.34 -4.04 -1.70
N CYS A 17 -55.12 -4.09 -0.38
CA CYS A 17 -54.15 -3.25 0.31
C CYS A 17 -52.72 -3.67 -0.06
N LYS A 18 -52.23 -3.32 -1.26
CA LYS A 18 -50.84 -3.59 -1.66
C LYS A 18 -49.79 -2.83 -0.82
N LYS A 19 -50.13 -1.67 -0.26
CA LYS A 19 -49.18 -0.80 0.46
C LYS A 19 -48.62 -1.37 1.76
N VAL A 20 -49.23 -2.39 2.36
CA VAL A 20 -48.74 -3.01 3.62
C VAL A 20 -47.63 -4.03 3.34
N LEU A 21 -47.52 -4.51 2.09
CA LEU A 21 -46.52 -5.51 1.69
C LEU A 21 -45.26 -4.89 1.06
N ASP A 22 -45.33 -3.64 0.59
CA ASP A 22 -44.19 -2.88 0.05
C ASP A 22 -43.51 -2.04 1.14
N VAL A 23 -43.19 -2.66 2.29
CA VAL A 23 -42.38 -1.99 3.33
C VAL A 23 -40.92 -2.22 2.99
N GLN A 24 -40.26 -1.18 2.50
CA GLN A 24 -38.83 -1.22 2.28
C GLN A 24 -38.10 -1.38 3.63
N PRO A 25 -37.04 -2.19 3.70
CA PRO A 25 -36.26 -2.31 4.92
C PRO A 25 -35.68 -0.94 5.32
N GLU A 26 -36.09 -0.42 6.48
CA GLU A 26 -35.70 0.91 6.98
C GLU A 26 -34.19 1.02 7.25
N ASN A 27 -33.49 -0.11 7.38
CA ASN A 27 -32.06 -0.19 7.64
C ASN A 27 -31.20 -0.35 6.37
N ILE A 28 -31.80 -0.32 5.16
CA ILE A 28 -31.08 -0.42 3.90
C ILE A 28 -31.31 0.86 3.09
N LEU A 29 -30.24 1.60 2.86
CA LEU A 29 -30.26 2.74 1.95
C LEU A 29 -30.53 2.23 0.52
N GLN A 30 -31.55 2.78 -0.11
CA GLN A 30 -31.92 2.46 -1.48
C GLN A 30 -31.09 3.31 -2.46
N ASP A 31 -30.86 2.79 -3.66
CA ASP A 31 -30.11 3.49 -4.71
C ASP A 31 -30.69 4.89 -4.98
N GLU A 32 -32.02 5.01 -5.09
CA GLU A 32 -32.67 6.31 -5.32
C GLU A 32 -32.32 7.35 -4.24
N THR A 33 -32.24 6.92 -2.98
CA THR A 33 -31.87 7.82 -1.86
C THR A 33 -30.39 8.19 -1.92
N VAL A 34 -29.51 7.24 -2.26
CA VAL A 34 -28.06 7.48 -2.28
C VAL A 34 -27.67 8.36 -3.47
N PHE A 35 -28.16 8.06 -4.67
CA PHE A 35 -27.76 8.72 -5.91
C PHE A 35 -28.62 9.93 -6.27
N SER A 36 -29.39 10.45 -5.32
CA SER A 36 -30.05 11.76 -5.38
C SER A 36 -29.49 12.78 -4.39
N ASP A 37 -28.64 12.35 -3.46
CA ASP A 37 -27.98 13.21 -2.46
C ASP A 37 -26.46 13.22 -2.64
N GLU A 38 -25.90 14.41 -2.82
CA GLU A 38 -24.47 14.59 -3.05
C GLU A 38 -23.61 14.08 -1.88
N SER A 39 -24.08 14.23 -0.64
CA SER A 39 -23.34 13.76 0.53
C SER A 39 -23.31 12.23 0.59
N ALA A 40 -24.43 11.58 0.29
CA ALA A 40 -24.53 10.13 0.22
C ALA A 40 -23.65 9.54 -0.90
N VAL A 41 -23.60 10.18 -2.07
CA VAL A 41 -22.66 9.83 -3.16
C VAL A 41 -21.21 9.90 -2.67
N ASN A 42 -20.84 11.01 -2.00
CA ASN A 42 -19.48 11.17 -1.49
C ASN A 42 -19.13 10.15 -0.39
N ILE A 43 -20.09 9.74 0.45
CA ILE A 43 -19.91 8.64 1.42
C ILE A 43 -19.68 7.29 0.74
N TYR A 44 -20.45 7.00 -0.33
CA TYR A 44 -20.25 5.79 -1.12
C TYR A 44 -18.82 5.77 -1.69
N LEU A 45 -18.41 6.88 -2.30
CA LEU A 45 -17.08 7.01 -2.89
C LEU A 45 -15.97 6.93 -1.83
N ALA A 46 -16.15 7.51 -0.65
CA ALA A 46 -15.22 7.41 0.46
C ALA A 46 -15.00 5.94 0.89
N THR A 47 -16.03 5.09 0.82
CA THR A 47 -15.90 3.65 1.06
C THR A 47 -15.03 2.99 -0.02
N LEU A 48 -15.23 3.35 -1.28
CA LEU A 48 -14.41 2.85 -2.39
C LEU A 48 -12.93 3.29 -2.26
N TYR A 49 -12.68 4.51 -1.79
CA TYR A 49 -11.34 4.99 -1.47
C TYR A 49 -10.71 4.24 -0.29
N TYR A 50 -11.49 3.99 0.75
CA TYR A 50 -11.03 3.28 1.95
C TYR A 50 -10.50 1.89 1.57
N ASP A 51 -11.20 1.18 0.69
CA ASP A 51 -10.83 -0.18 0.32
C ASP A 51 -9.65 -0.25 -0.67
N LEU A 52 -9.14 0.87 -1.20
CA LEU A 52 -8.07 0.89 -2.22
C LEU A 52 -6.88 0.01 -1.82
N PRO A 53 -6.29 -0.75 -2.76
CA PRO A 53 -5.22 -1.69 -2.46
C PRO A 53 -3.85 -1.00 -2.27
N ILE A 54 -3.70 -0.23 -1.19
CA ILE A 54 -2.48 0.50 -0.84
C ILE A 54 -1.65 -0.32 0.16
N GLU A 55 -0.42 -0.66 -0.22
CA GLU A 55 0.53 -1.43 0.59
C GLU A 55 1.25 -0.47 1.56
N ASP A 56 0.58 -0.14 2.67
CA ASP A 56 1.01 0.86 3.66
C ASP A 56 1.12 0.30 5.10
N PHE A 57 1.05 1.18 6.11
CA PHE A 57 1.12 0.83 7.53
C PHE A 57 0.01 -0.13 8.02
N THR A 58 -1.01 -0.36 7.19
CA THR A 58 -2.16 -1.22 7.43
C THR A 58 -2.29 -2.30 6.35
N TYR A 59 -1.16 -2.83 5.89
CA TYR A 59 -1.10 -3.96 4.98
C TYR A 59 -0.48 -5.18 5.66
N ILE A 60 -1.02 -6.37 5.37
CA ILE A 60 -0.42 -7.65 5.71
C ILE A 60 -0.42 -8.48 4.44
N VAL A 61 0.74 -9.03 4.08
CA VAL A 61 0.90 -9.88 2.89
C VAL A 61 -0.23 -10.89 2.75
N GLN A 62 -0.45 -11.72 3.79
CA GLN A 62 -1.45 -12.78 3.82
C GLN A 62 -2.92 -12.32 3.83
N ASN A 63 -3.23 -11.22 4.52
CA ASN A 63 -4.61 -10.82 4.80
C ASN A 63 -5.08 -9.62 3.97
N GLY A 64 -4.19 -9.06 3.15
CA GLY A 64 -4.46 -7.94 2.26
C GLY A 64 -4.46 -6.58 2.95
N PHE A 65 -5.29 -5.69 2.43
CA PHE A 65 -5.31 -4.26 2.72
C PHE A 65 -6.20 -3.88 3.90
N ASP A 66 -5.88 -2.75 4.53
CA ASP A 66 -6.54 -2.22 5.73
C ASP A 66 -6.64 -3.27 6.86
N LYS A 67 -5.57 -4.06 7.04
CA LYS A 67 -5.38 -5.04 8.11
C LYS A 67 -4.19 -4.67 8.98
N SER A 68 -4.39 -4.71 10.30
CA SER A 68 -3.33 -4.53 11.28
C SER A 68 -2.76 -5.88 11.70
N GLY A 69 -1.49 -6.17 11.42
CA GLY A 69 -0.87 -7.43 11.82
C GLY A 69 0.56 -7.57 11.35
N THR A 70 1.18 -8.71 11.62
CA THR A 70 2.61 -8.95 11.42
C THR A 70 2.85 -9.64 10.09
N CYS A 71 3.23 -8.87 9.07
CA CYS A 71 3.98 -9.34 7.91
C CYS A 71 4.22 -8.13 7.01
N PHE A 72 5.48 -7.86 6.70
CA PHE A 72 5.90 -6.67 5.98
C PHE A 72 6.53 -7.08 4.63
N LEU A 73 6.35 -6.26 3.59
CA LEU A 73 6.81 -6.56 2.22
C LEU A 73 8.33 -6.69 2.15
N GLU A 74 9.03 -5.94 3.00
CA GLU A 74 10.48 -5.84 3.13
C GLU A 74 11.15 -7.18 3.48
N GLN A 75 10.39 -8.16 3.97
CA GLN A 75 10.89 -9.52 4.16
C GLN A 75 10.89 -10.33 2.85
N LEU A 76 9.96 -10.05 1.93
CA LEU A 76 9.78 -10.82 0.70
C LEU A 76 10.87 -10.50 -0.34
N ASP A 77 11.33 -9.25 -0.37
CA ASP A 77 12.40 -8.78 -1.27
C ASP A 77 13.80 -8.88 -0.64
N GLY A 78 13.89 -9.15 0.66
CA GLY A 78 15.14 -9.30 1.40
C GLY A 78 15.77 -7.98 1.88
N GLU A 79 15.04 -6.87 1.79
CA GLU A 79 15.48 -5.56 2.29
C GLU A 79 15.60 -5.53 3.82
N ALA A 80 14.78 -6.30 4.52
CA ALA A 80 14.79 -6.42 5.97
C ALA A 80 14.51 -7.84 6.47
N ILE A 81 14.92 -8.09 7.71
CA ILE A 81 14.59 -9.29 8.48
C ILE A 81 13.58 -8.90 9.56
N LEU A 82 12.64 -9.80 9.85
CA LEU A 82 11.75 -9.66 11.00
C LEU A 82 12.35 -10.35 12.23
N ASN A 83 12.37 -9.64 13.36
CA ASN A 83 12.92 -10.20 14.61
C ASN A 83 12.03 -11.28 15.26
N ILE A 84 10.74 -11.29 14.95
CA ILE A 84 9.81 -12.27 15.52
C ILE A 84 9.95 -13.60 14.79
N ALA A 85 9.94 -14.69 15.57
CA ALA A 85 9.76 -16.06 15.09
C ALA A 85 8.41 -16.32 14.37
N ASP A 86 7.65 -15.27 14.03
CA ASP A 86 6.26 -15.36 13.56
C ASP A 86 6.11 -15.69 12.07
N ASP A 87 7.17 -15.75 11.26
CA ASP A 87 6.99 -16.05 9.83
C ASP A 87 8.10 -16.86 9.14
N LYS A 88 8.99 -17.51 9.91
CA LYS A 88 9.91 -18.51 9.30
C LYS A 88 9.17 -19.73 8.73
N ASN A 89 7.88 -19.90 9.04
CA ASN A 89 7.10 -21.10 8.70
C ASN A 89 6.10 -20.91 7.54
N SER A 90 6.05 -19.75 6.88
CA SER A 90 4.82 -19.34 6.18
C SER A 90 4.92 -19.12 4.66
N ILE A 91 6.12 -19.07 4.06
CA ILE A 91 6.30 -18.91 2.59
C ILE A 91 5.97 -20.25 1.85
N GLY A 92 5.08 -21.07 2.41
CA GLY A 92 5.01 -22.51 2.14
C GLY A 92 3.90 -23.00 1.22
N ASP A 93 2.86 -22.21 0.93
CA ASP A 93 1.69 -22.69 0.17
C ASP A 93 1.29 -21.86 -1.07
N GLY A 94 2.00 -20.77 -1.35
CA GLY A 94 1.74 -19.91 -2.51
C GLY A 94 0.48 -19.04 -2.40
N THR A 95 -0.26 -19.08 -1.28
CA THR A 95 -1.45 -18.24 -1.07
C THR A 95 -1.14 -16.90 -0.42
N TRP A 96 0.10 -16.69 -0.01
CA TRP A 96 0.52 -15.59 0.84
C TRP A 96 0.31 -14.19 0.25
N VAL A 97 0.54 -13.99 -1.05
CA VAL A 97 0.28 -12.70 -1.69
C VAL A 97 -1.13 -12.61 -2.27
N SER A 98 -2.01 -13.57 -1.95
CA SER A 98 -3.32 -13.69 -2.60
C SER A 98 -4.27 -12.58 -2.20
N TRP A 99 -4.89 -11.96 -3.19
CA TRP A 99 -5.97 -11.00 -3.02
C TRP A 99 -6.89 -10.95 -4.25
N TRP A 100 -7.99 -11.71 -4.22
CA TRP A 100 -8.98 -11.81 -5.30
C TRP A 100 -10.34 -11.25 -4.86
N ASN A 101 -10.40 -9.95 -4.57
CA ASN A 101 -11.62 -9.32 -4.06
C ASN A 101 -12.36 -8.53 -5.16
N TYR A 102 -13.29 -9.20 -5.86
CA TYR A 102 -14.18 -8.57 -6.85
C TYR A 102 -15.37 -7.81 -6.25
N THR A 103 -15.54 -7.81 -4.92
CA THR A 103 -16.62 -7.05 -4.26
C THR A 103 -16.50 -5.57 -4.59
N VAL A 104 -15.29 -5.02 -4.55
CA VAL A 104 -15.11 -3.60 -4.81
C VAL A 104 -15.21 -3.29 -6.29
N VAL A 105 -14.74 -4.18 -7.18
CA VAL A 105 -14.98 -4.06 -8.63
C VAL A 105 -16.48 -3.98 -8.92
N ARG A 106 -17.29 -4.83 -8.27
CA ARG A 106 -18.75 -4.77 -8.35
C ARG A 106 -19.29 -3.42 -7.87
N ASN A 107 -18.87 -2.96 -6.69
CA ASN A 107 -19.36 -1.70 -6.11
C ASN A 107 -19.00 -0.50 -6.98
N VAL A 108 -17.80 -0.47 -7.57
CA VAL A 108 -17.39 0.58 -8.51
C VAL A 108 -18.25 0.54 -9.78
N ASN A 109 -18.48 -0.65 -10.36
CA ASN A 109 -19.35 -0.79 -11.52
C ASN A 109 -20.79 -0.35 -11.23
N HIS A 110 -21.32 -0.68 -10.05
CA HIS A 110 -22.65 -0.23 -9.59
C HIS A 110 -22.69 1.29 -9.44
N PHE A 111 -21.69 1.88 -8.78
CA PHE A 111 -21.59 3.32 -8.63
C PHE A 111 -21.60 4.05 -9.98
N MET A 112 -20.79 3.60 -10.94
CA MET A 112 -20.76 4.21 -12.27
C MET A 112 -22.11 4.13 -13.00
N ASP A 113 -22.77 2.97 -12.96
CA ASP A 113 -24.10 2.77 -13.55
C ASP A 113 -25.17 3.70 -12.94
N GLN A 114 -25.13 3.91 -11.62
CA GLN A 114 -26.08 4.78 -10.94
C GLN A 114 -25.78 6.27 -11.15
N ILE A 115 -24.50 6.67 -11.17
CA ILE A 115 -24.10 8.06 -11.45
C ILE A 115 -24.51 8.46 -12.86
N GLU A 116 -24.38 7.58 -13.84
CA GLU A 116 -24.83 7.84 -15.21
C GLU A 116 -26.34 8.17 -15.26
N LYS A 117 -27.15 7.41 -14.52
CA LYS A 117 -28.62 7.54 -14.44
C LYS A 117 -29.12 8.67 -13.54
N SER A 118 -28.28 9.19 -12.65
CA SER A 118 -28.64 10.23 -11.68
C SER A 118 -29.05 11.56 -12.34
N SER A 119 -29.62 12.49 -11.57
CA SER A 119 -30.02 13.83 -12.04
C SER A 119 -28.99 14.94 -11.78
N PHE A 120 -27.78 14.57 -11.32
CA PHE A 120 -26.70 15.54 -11.05
C PHE A 120 -26.19 16.23 -12.32
N SER A 121 -25.47 17.34 -12.13
CA SER A 121 -24.86 18.06 -13.24
C SER A 121 -23.83 17.21 -13.99
N GLU A 122 -23.62 17.49 -15.28
CA GLU A 122 -22.62 16.78 -16.09
C GLU A 122 -21.21 16.90 -15.50
N GLN A 123 -20.87 18.07 -14.94
CA GLN A 123 -19.59 18.26 -14.26
C GLN A 123 -19.43 17.30 -13.07
N GLN A 124 -20.40 17.26 -12.16
CA GLN A 124 -20.34 16.37 -10.99
C GLN A 124 -20.26 14.89 -11.41
N LYS A 125 -21.09 14.49 -12.40
CA LYS A 125 -21.05 13.14 -12.96
C LYS A 125 -19.67 12.80 -13.52
N ASN A 126 -19.07 13.70 -14.30
CA ASN A 126 -17.76 13.49 -14.89
C ASN A 126 -16.68 13.35 -13.81
N GLU A 127 -16.66 14.23 -12.82
CA GLU A 127 -15.71 14.14 -11.70
C GLU A 127 -15.83 12.78 -10.99
N TRP A 128 -17.02 12.40 -10.53
CA TRP A 128 -17.24 11.11 -9.87
C TRP A 128 -16.94 9.90 -10.76
N MET A 129 -17.27 9.96 -12.04
CA MET A 129 -16.95 8.91 -13.02
C MET A 129 -15.43 8.77 -13.19
N GLY A 130 -14.70 9.89 -13.23
CA GLY A 130 -13.24 9.89 -13.27
C GLY A 130 -12.62 9.26 -12.02
N GLU A 131 -13.14 9.59 -10.83
CA GLU A 131 -12.69 8.98 -9.58
C GLU A 131 -12.97 7.47 -9.55
N ALA A 132 -14.16 7.05 -9.95
CA ALA A 132 -14.55 5.64 -10.01
C ALA A 132 -13.68 4.83 -10.97
N LYS A 133 -13.38 5.36 -12.17
CA LYS A 133 -12.48 4.70 -13.13
C LYS A 133 -11.05 4.59 -12.63
N TYR A 134 -10.53 5.64 -11.98
CA TYR A 134 -9.24 5.56 -11.31
C TYR A 134 -9.23 4.46 -10.25
N ILE A 135 -10.26 4.39 -9.40
CA ILE A 135 -10.37 3.37 -8.36
C ILE A 135 -10.39 1.98 -9.01
N ARG A 136 -11.23 1.75 -10.03
CA ARG A 136 -11.30 0.46 -10.75
C ARG A 136 -9.93 0.06 -11.30
N ALA A 137 -9.25 0.97 -12.00
CA ALA A 137 -7.91 0.74 -12.52
C ALA A 137 -6.91 0.37 -11.40
N HIS A 138 -6.96 1.05 -10.26
CA HIS A 138 -6.10 0.76 -9.10
C HIS A 138 -6.37 -0.64 -8.53
N TYR A 139 -7.64 -1.06 -8.48
CA TYR A 139 -8.03 -2.41 -8.09
C TYR A 139 -7.49 -3.49 -9.02
N TYR A 140 -7.70 -3.32 -10.32
CA TYR A 140 -7.16 -4.25 -11.31
C TYR A 140 -5.63 -4.27 -11.26
N PHE A 141 -4.98 -3.13 -11.05
CA PHE A 141 -3.53 -3.08 -10.89
C PHE A 141 -3.05 -3.85 -9.65
N GLY A 142 -3.77 -3.74 -8.53
CA GLY A 142 -3.50 -4.49 -7.31
C GLY A 142 -3.59 -6.01 -7.50
N MET A 143 -4.54 -6.49 -8.32
CA MET A 143 -4.73 -7.91 -8.61
C MET A 143 -3.77 -8.43 -9.70
N VAL A 144 -3.61 -7.71 -10.82
CA VAL A 144 -2.80 -8.16 -11.96
C VAL A 144 -1.34 -8.36 -11.57
N LYS A 145 -0.77 -7.49 -10.72
CA LYS A 145 0.62 -7.61 -10.26
C LYS A 145 0.87 -8.84 -9.37
N ARG A 146 -0.20 -9.52 -8.91
CA ARG A 146 -0.14 -10.75 -8.10
C ARG A 146 -0.40 -12.00 -8.92
N TYR A 147 -1.30 -11.94 -9.89
CA TYR A 147 -1.83 -13.12 -10.58
C TYR A 147 -1.51 -13.19 -12.07
N GLY A 148 -1.06 -12.10 -12.68
CA GLY A 148 -1.11 -11.90 -14.12
C GLY A 148 -2.55 -11.67 -14.58
N GLY A 149 -2.93 -12.27 -15.70
CA GLY A 149 -4.26 -12.17 -16.30
C GLY A 149 -5.40 -12.59 -15.36
N ILE A 150 -6.48 -11.83 -15.31
CA ILE A 150 -7.63 -12.00 -14.41
C ILE A 150 -8.92 -11.61 -15.16
N PRO A 151 -10.11 -12.04 -14.73
CA PRO A 151 -11.36 -11.71 -15.43
C PRO A 151 -11.63 -10.21 -15.45
N ILE A 152 -11.88 -9.63 -16.61
CA ILE A 152 -12.28 -8.23 -16.74
C ILE A 152 -13.81 -8.16 -16.68
N VAL A 153 -14.32 -7.66 -15.56
CA VAL A 153 -15.74 -7.44 -15.28
C VAL A 153 -16.04 -5.95 -15.34
N LYS A 154 -16.74 -5.52 -16.41
CA LYS A 154 -17.08 -4.11 -16.66
C LYS A 154 -18.45 -3.69 -16.15
N GLU A 155 -19.31 -4.67 -15.84
CA GLU A 155 -20.71 -4.47 -15.50
C GLU A 155 -21.10 -5.27 -14.25
N VAL A 156 -22.17 -4.84 -13.58
CA VAL A 156 -22.72 -5.51 -12.40
C VAL A 156 -23.32 -6.86 -12.80
N GLN A 157 -22.74 -7.94 -12.28
CA GLN A 157 -23.20 -9.32 -12.56
C GLN A 157 -24.37 -9.72 -11.63
N ASN A 158 -25.55 -10.07 -12.15
CA ASN A 158 -26.69 -10.40 -11.29
C ASN A 158 -26.96 -11.90 -11.29
N TYR A 159 -27.03 -12.50 -10.10
CA TYR A 159 -27.48 -13.89 -9.98
C TYR A 159 -29.00 -13.93 -9.94
N THR A 160 -29.61 -14.45 -11.01
CA THR A 160 -31.07 -14.57 -11.15
C THR A 160 -31.63 -15.89 -10.61
N GLY A 161 -30.78 -16.78 -10.10
CA GLY A 161 -31.17 -18.09 -9.54
C GLY A 161 -31.07 -19.26 -10.51
N ASP A 162 -31.09 -18.99 -11.82
CA ASP A 162 -31.33 -20.03 -12.83
C ASP A 162 -30.12 -20.32 -13.75
N ASN A 163 -29.08 -19.47 -13.76
CA ASN A 163 -27.88 -19.68 -14.58
C ASN A 163 -26.60 -19.22 -13.88
N LEU A 164 -25.77 -20.18 -13.44
CA LEU A 164 -24.45 -19.90 -12.86
C LEU A 164 -23.36 -19.71 -13.93
N GLU A 165 -23.54 -20.26 -15.13
CA GLU A 165 -22.52 -20.24 -16.19
C GLU A 165 -22.20 -18.81 -16.64
N GLU A 166 -23.19 -17.92 -16.67
CA GLU A 166 -23.01 -16.49 -16.97
C GLU A 166 -22.09 -15.77 -15.98
N LEU A 167 -21.97 -16.27 -14.74
CA LEU A 167 -21.09 -15.71 -13.71
C LEU A 167 -19.68 -16.30 -13.75
N GLN A 168 -19.44 -17.35 -14.54
CA GLN A 168 -18.15 -18.02 -14.67
C GLN A 168 -17.29 -17.39 -15.76
N ILE A 169 -16.83 -16.16 -15.50
CA ILE A 169 -16.02 -15.39 -16.46
C ILE A 169 -14.58 -15.93 -16.47
N PRO A 170 -14.04 -16.36 -17.63
CA PRO A 170 -12.67 -16.84 -17.73
C PRO A 170 -11.66 -15.70 -17.48
N ARG A 171 -10.44 -16.07 -17.08
CA ARG A 171 -9.35 -15.11 -16.95
C ARG A 171 -9.00 -14.54 -18.32
N ASN A 172 -8.88 -13.21 -18.40
CA ASN A 172 -8.22 -12.55 -19.53
C ASN A 172 -6.71 -12.77 -19.47
N THR A 173 -6.02 -12.48 -20.56
CA THR A 173 -4.55 -12.42 -20.58
C THR A 173 -4.03 -11.27 -19.73
N GLU A 174 -2.79 -11.35 -19.26
CA GLU A 174 -2.16 -10.27 -18.49
C GLU A 174 -2.09 -8.98 -19.30
N LYS A 175 -1.80 -9.09 -20.61
CA LYS A 175 -1.82 -7.97 -21.56
C LYS A 175 -3.19 -7.26 -21.58
N GLU A 176 -4.28 -8.01 -21.77
CA GLU A 176 -5.63 -7.45 -21.82
C GLU A 176 -6.00 -6.70 -20.53
N VAL A 177 -5.53 -7.18 -19.38
CA VAL A 177 -5.78 -6.52 -18.09
C VAL A 177 -5.01 -5.20 -17.98
N TYR A 178 -3.73 -5.16 -18.37
CA TYR A 178 -2.98 -3.90 -18.41
C TYR A 178 -3.53 -2.91 -19.44
N ASP A 179 -3.98 -3.38 -20.60
CA ASP A 179 -4.66 -2.54 -21.59
C ASP A 179 -5.97 -1.96 -21.03
N PHE A 180 -6.73 -2.75 -20.28
CA PHE A 180 -7.93 -2.29 -19.61
C PHE A 180 -7.64 -1.25 -18.52
N ILE A 181 -6.60 -1.47 -17.70
CA ILE A 181 -6.12 -0.48 -16.72
C ILE A 181 -5.74 0.82 -17.42
N ALA A 182 -5.00 0.76 -18.53
CA ALA A 182 -4.62 1.94 -19.29
C ALA A 182 -5.84 2.71 -19.83
N SER A 183 -6.85 2.00 -20.35
CA SER A 183 -8.10 2.59 -20.84
C SER A 183 -8.87 3.31 -19.73
N ASP A 184 -9.07 2.66 -18.58
CA ASP A 184 -9.77 3.29 -17.44
C ASP A 184 -9.02 4.55 -16.96
N LEU A 185 -7.69 4.51 -16.95
CA LEU A 185 -6.88 5.66 -16.56
C LEU A 185 -6.93 6.79 -17.58
N ASP A 186 -6.96 6.50 -18.88
CA ASP A 186 -7.12 7.52 -19.92
C ASP A 186 -8.47 8.22 -19.85
N GLU A 187 -9.54 7.45 -19.62
CA GLU A 187 -10.86 8.01 -19.38
C GLU A 187 -10.89 8.83 -18.09
N ALA A 188 -10.30 8.33 -16.99
CA ALA A 188 -10.18 9.07 -15.74
C ALA A 188 -9.42 10.39 -15.91
N ILE A 189 -8.29 10.39 -16.62
CA ILE A 189 -7.49 11.59 -16.93
C ILE A 189 -8.32 12.65 -17.68
N SER A 190 -9.20 12.22 -18.58
CA SER A 190 -10.05 13.12 -19.37
C SER A 190 -11.17 13.77 -18.55
N LEU A 191 -11.62 13.11 -17.47
CA LEU A 191 -12.75 13.52 -16.65
C LEU A 191 -12.32 14.23 -15.36
N LEU A 192 -11.16 13.89 -14.81
CA LEU A 192 -10.68 14.42 -13.54
C LEU A 192 -10.19 15.87 -13.65
N PRO A 193 -10.44 16.70 -12.61
CA PRO A 193 -9.92 18.05 -12.56
C PRO A 193 -8.39 18.04 -12.40
N GLU A 194 -7.72 19.16 -12.70
CA GLU A 194 -6.28 19.29 -12.44
C GLU A 194 -5.95 19.37 -10.96
N THR A 195 -6.89 19.84 -10.13
CA THR A 195 -6.70 20.04 -8.69
C THR A 195 -7.86 19.45 -7.92
N SER A 196 -7.56 18.86 -6.77
CA SER A 196 -8.51 18.29 -5.82
C SER A 196 -8.06 18.61 -4.39
N ILE A 197 -8.89 18.29 -3.39
CA ILE A 197 -8.36 18.16 -2.03
C ILE A 197 -7.34 17.02 -1.98
N LYS A 198 -6.38 17.09 -1.06
CA LYS A 198 -5.17 16.26 -1.03
C LYS A 198 -5.45 14.75 -1.02
N GLU A 199 -6.52 14.32 -0.36
CA GLU A 199 -6.93 12.93 -0.24
C GLU A 199 -7.76 12.40 -1.44
N LYS A 200 -8.24 13.29 -2.32
CA LYS A 200 -9.00 12.92 -3.52
C LYS A 200 -8.10 12.87 -4.75
N VAL A 201 -8.41 11.96 -5.65
CA VAL A 201 -7.68 11.82 -6.91
C VAL A 201 -7.94 13.02 -7.82
N ASN A 202 -6.95 13.33 -8.65
CA ASN A 202 -7.03 14.33 -9.69
C ASN A 202 -6.35 13.78 -10.96
N LYS A 203 -6.31 14.59 -12.00
CA LYS A 203 -5.69 14.23 -13.28
C LYS A 203 -4.27 13.66 -13.13
N TYR A 204 -3.46 14.24 -12.24
CA TYR A 204 -2.06 13.84 -12.07
C TYR A 204 -1.90 12.58 -11.22
N THR A 205 -2.82 12.29 -10.31
CA THR A 205 -2.83 10.99 -9.61
C THR A 205 -3.11 9.86 -10.59
N ALA A 206 -4.00 10.07 -11.57
CA ALA A 206 -4.28 9.09 -12.62
C ALA A 206 -3.08 8.90 -13.56
N TYR A 207 -2.40 9.99 -13.96
CA TYR A 207 -1.11 9.87 -14.68
C TYR A 207 -0.06 9.10 -13.88
N ALA A 208 0.05 9.32 -12.57
CA ALA A 208 1.06 8.65 -11.74
C ALA A 208 0.81 7.14 -11.65
N LEU A 209 -0.46 6.74 -11.47
CA LEU A 209 -0.82 5.33 -11.50
C LEU A 209 -0.61 4.71 -12.88
N LYS A 210 -0.94 5.44 -13.97
CA LYS A 210 -0.68 4.98 -15.34
C LYS A 210 0.81 4.77 -15.58
N SER A 211 1.64 5.72 -15.18
CA SER A 211 3.09 5.62 -15.29
C SER A 211 3.61 4.34 -14.61
N ARG A 212 3.19 4.08 -13.36
CA ARG A 212 3.60 2.90 -12.61
C ARG A 212 3.08 1.60 -13.23
N ALA A 213 1.79 1.52 -13.57
CA ALA A 213 1.20 0.30 -14.13
C ALA A 213 1.82 -0.06 -15.48
N MET A 214 2.06 0.92 -16.34
CA MET A 214 2.68 0.68 -17.65
C MET A 214 4.18 0.35 -17.53
N LEU A 215 4.88 0.86 -16.51
CA LEU A 215 6.25 0.43 -16.21
C LEU A 215 6.30 -1.06 -15.83
N PHE A 216 5.33 -1.52 -15.04
CA PHE A 216 5.19 -2.94 -14.72
C PHE A 216 4.94 -3.76 -15.99
N ALA A 217 3.96 -3.38 -16.80
CA ALA A 217 3.64 -4.06 -18.06
C ALA A 217 4.85 -4.13 -19.01
N GLY A 218 5.56 -3.02 -19.21
CA GLY A 218 6.76 -2.97 -20.04
C GLY A 218 7.91 -3.84 -19.51
N SER A 219 8.08 -3.88 -18.19
CA SER A 219 9.09 -4.73 -17.54
C SER A 219 8.75 -6.21 -17.66
N ILE A 220 7.48 -6.59 -17.46
CA ILE A 220 6.98 -7.95 -17.67
C ILE A 220 7.16 -8.39 -19.12
N ALA A 221 6.86 -7.51 -20.08
CA ALA A 221 7.09 -7.78 -21.50
C ALA A 221 8.59 -7.94 -21.82
N ARG A 222 9.45 -7.07 -21.28
CA ARG A 222 10.89 -7.06 -21.59
C ARG A 222 11.65 -8.24 -20.98
N TYR A 223 11.34 -8.56 -19.73
CA TYR A 223 12.15 -9.46 -18.90
C TYR A 223 11.42 -10.75 -18.49
N GLY A 224 10.10 -10.81 -18.70
CA GLY A 224 9.28 -11.98 -18.41
C GLY A 224 9.16 -12.95 -19.59
N ASN A 225 8.41 -14.03 -19.37
CA ASN A 225 8.07 -15.02 -20.39
C ASN A 225 6.56 -15.23 -20.42
N VAL A 226 5.99 -15.33 -21.62
CA VAL A 226 4.58 -15.66 -21.81
C VAL A 226 4.35 -17.15 -21.51
N ASN A 227 3.45 -17.41 -20.57
CA ASN A 227 3.05 -18.73 -20.10
C ASN A 227 1.53 -18.80 -19.96
N LEU A 228 1.00 -20.02 -19.80
CA LEU A 228 -0.43 -20.26 -19.56
C LEU A 228 -1.34 -19.54 -20.58
N ASN A 229 -0.98 -19.60 -21.86
CA ASN A 229 -1.71 -18.93 -22.96
C ASN A 229 -1.89 -17.41 -22.76
N GLY A 230 -0.89 -16.73 -22.19
CA GLY A 230 -0.94 -15.26 -21.97
C GLY A 230 -1.52 -14.86 -20.63
N VAL A 231 -1.94 -15.81 -19.79
CA VAL A 231 -2.39 -15.53 -18.43
C VAL A 231 -1.22 -15.10 -17.54
N VAL A 232 0.01 -15.49 -17.85
CA VAL A 232 1.22 -14.99 -17.17
C VAL A 232 2.20 -14.52 -18.22
N GLY A 233 2.69 -13.30 -18.09
CA GLY A 233 3.58 -12.65 -19.04
C GLY A 233 2.84 -11.89 -20.15
N ILE A 234 3.57 -10.96 -20.73
CA ILE A 234 3.15 -10.11 -21.85
C ILE A 234 4.13 -10.37 -23.01
N PRO A 235 3.69 -10.38 -24.28
CA PRO A 235 4.59 -10.56 -25.41
C PRO A 235 5.70 -9.51 -25.43
N ALA A 236 6.95 -9.94 -25.67
CA ALA A 236 8.12 -9.06 -25.65
C ALA A 236 8.07 -7.92 -26.69
N ALA A 237 7.29 -8.10 -27.77
CA ALA A 237 7.06 -7.07 -28.78
C ALA A 237 6.28 -5.86 -28.25
N ASP A 238 5.53 -6.01 -27.15
CA ASP A 238 4.74 -4.92 -26.55
C ASP A 238 5.55 -4.07 -25.55
N ALA A 239 6.80 -4.44 -25.26
CA ALA A 239 7.60 -3.77 -24.22
C ALA A 239 7.80 -2.27 -24.51
N ASP A 240 8.18 -1.91 -25.73
CA ASP A 240 8.40 -0.50 -26.11
C ASP A 240 7.09 0.31 -26.05
N HIS A 241 5.95 -0.30 -26.39
CA HIS A 241 4.65 0.35 -26.30
C HIS A 241 4.32 0.74 -24.84
N TYR A 242 4.44 -0.20 -23.91
CA TYR A 242 4.15 0.08 -22.50
C TYR A 242 5.17 1.04 -21.87
N PHE A 243 6.46 0.96 -22.21
CA PHE A 243 7.43 1.94 -21.73
C PHE A 243 7.13 3.34 -22.28
N GLN A 244 6.66 3.47 -23.52
CA GLN A 244 6.25 4.76 -24.07
C GLN A 244 5.04 5.33 -23.30
N LEU A 245 4.01 4.52 -23.04
CA LEU A 245 2.86 4.96 -22.24
C LEU A 245 3.27 5.38 -20.82
N SER A 246 4.23 4.67 -20.21
CA SER A 246 4.77 5.01 -18.89
C SER A 246 5.52 6.35 -18.91
N TYR A 247 6.38 6.54 -19.91
CA TYR A 247 7.15 7.76 -20.12
C TYR A 247 6.24 8.96 -20.36
N ASP A 248 5.25 8.84 -21.25
CA ASP A 248 4.34 9.94 -21.58
C ASP A 248 3.53 10.39 -20.36
N ALA A 249 3.07 9.43 -19.55
CA ALA A 249 2.36 9.72 -18.31
C ALA A 249 3.24 10.44 -17.28
N ALA A 250 4.49 9.99 -17.09
CA ALA A 250 5.45 10.67 -16.22
C ALA A 250 5.79 12.08 -16.73
N LYS A 251 5.98 12.22 -18.05
CA LYS A 251 6.28 13.49 -18.70
C LYS A 251 5.14 14.48 -18.52
N ALA A 252 3.88 14.05 -18.62
CA ALA A 252 2.72 14.90 -18.39
C ALA A 252 2.70 15.51 -16.97
N ILE A 253 3.16 14.76 -15.96
CA ILE A 253 3.31 15.27 -14.59
C ILE A 253 4.45 16.29 -14.53
N ILE A 254 5.61 15.97 -15.09
CA ILE A 254 6.80 16.86 -15.05
C ILE A 254 6.53 18.18 -15.79
N ASP A 255 5.96 18.10 -16.99
CA ASP A 255 5.64 19.26 -17.83
C ASP A 255 4.51 20.13 -17.24
N SER A 256 3.72 19.59 -16.32
CA SER A 256 2.65 20.36 -15.66
C SER A 256 3.18 21.46 -14.74
N HIS A 257 4.42 21.30 -14.25
CA HIS A 257 5.04 22.15 -13.24
C HIS A 257 4.21 22.32 -11.94
N LYS A 258 3.26 21.43 -11.67
CA LYS A 258 2.43 21.45 -10.46
C LYS A 258 3.12 20.85 -9.23
N TYR A 259 4.15 20.04 -9.46
CA TYR A 259 4.90 19.33 -8.43
C TYR A 259 6.38 19.70 -8.50
N SER A 260 7.07 19.60 -7.37
CA SER A 260 8.51 19.80 -7.29
C SER A 260 9.11 18.91 -6.21
N LEU A 261 10.37 18.50 -6.40
CA LEU A 261 11.10 17.78 -5.38
C LEU A 261 11.18 18.58 -4.07
N TYR A 262 11.04 17.89 -2.94
CA TYR A 262 11.18 18.48 -1.62
C TYR A 262 12.61 18.93 -1.40
N ASN A 263 12.79 20.22 -1.14
CA ASN A 263 14.11 20.82 -0.95
C ASN A 263 14.01 22.03 0.00
N LYS A 264 13.46 21.80 1.20
CA LYS A 264 13.26 22.84 2.22
C LYS A 264 14.43 22.93 3.21
N GLU A 265 15.24 21.88 3.34
CA GLU A 265 16.32 21.80 4.32
C GLU A 265 17.71 21.79 3.64
N ALA A 266 18.66 22.48 4.29
CA ALA A 266 20.06 22.48 3.85
C ALA A 266 20.74 21.13 4.12
N ASP A 267 20.47 20.56 5.29
CA ASP A 267 20.88 19.19 5.62
C ASP A 267 20.04 18.20 4.81
N LYS A 268 20.71 17.35 4.02
CA LYS A 268 20.05 16.45 3.07
C LYS A 268 19.40 15.24 3.72
N GLU A 269 19.88 14.82 4.88
CA GLU A 269 19.28 13.75 5.67
C GLU A 269 17.98 14.25 6.30
N LEU A 270 18.02 15.43 6.90
CA LEU A 270 16.83 16.11 7.43
C LEU A 270 15.83 16.44 6.32
N ASN A 271 16.30 16.90 5.15
CA ASN A 271 15.44 17.19 4.00
C ASN A 271 14.64 15.94 3.58
N PHE A 272 15.31 14.80 3.47
CA PHE A 272 14.65 13.54 3.10
C PHE A 272 13.74 13.02 4.22
N THR A 273 14.09 13.23 5.49
CA THR A 273 13.21 12.88 6.62
C THR A 273 11.93 13.73 6.57
N ASN A 274 12.06 15.05 6.43
CA ASN A 274 10.92 15.97 6.45
C ASN A 274 10.01 15.83 5.22
N LEU A 275 10.48 15.27 4.11
CA LEU A 275 9.66 14.88 2.95
C LEU A 275 8.42 14.07 3.37
N PHE A 276 8.56 13.17 4.35
CA PHE A 276 7.48 12.28 4.81
C PHE A 276 6.64 12.85 5.96
N LEU A 277 7.09 13.95 6.57
CA LEU A 277 6.47 14.55 7.76
C LEU A 277 5.74 15.85 7.45
N ASP A 278 6.18 16.56 6.42
CA ASP A 278 5.63 17.87 6.05
C ASP A 278 4.30 17.72 5.29
N PRO A 279 3.16 18.16 5.87
CA PRO A 279 1.88 18.11 5.19
C PRO A 279 1.82 19.06 3.98
N ASP A 280 2.66 20.09 3.92
CA ASP A 280 2.74 21.07 2.83
C ASP A 280 3.89 20.73 1.86
N ASN A 281 4.05 19.43 1.57
CA ASN A 281 5.07 18.91 0.67
C ASN A 281 4.60 18.97 -0.81
N PRO A 282 5.31 19.72 -1.69
CA PRO A 282 4.97 19.85 -3.11
C PRO A 282 5.29 18.62 -3.98
N GLU A 283 5.90 17.58 -3.40
CA GLU A 283 6.19 16.31 -4.06
C GLU A 283 5.02 15.31 -3.93
N LEU A 284 4.04 15.59 -3.08
CA LEU A 284 2.91 14.69 -2.81
C LEU A 284 1.92 14.67 -3.98
N ILE A 285 1.82 13.52 -4.66
CA ILE A 285 0.86 13.32 -5.76
C ILE A 285 -0.46 12.71 -5.23
N PHE A 286 -0.40 11.57 -4.55
CA PHE A 286 -1.56 10.89 -3.96
C PHE A 286 -1.26 10.50 -2.52
N VAL A 287 -2.17 10.82 -1.60
CA VAL A 287 -1.93 10.71 -0.15
C VAL A 287 -3.09 10.00 0.54
N LYS A 288 -2.74 9.07 1.43
CA LYS A 288 -3.64 8.52 2.43
C LYS A 288 -3.31 9.10 3.79
N SER A 289 -4.23 9.87 4.35
CA SER A 289 -4.07 10.53 5.64
C SER A 289 -4.50 9.62 6.79
N TYR A 290 -3.69 9.58 7.86
CA TYR A 290 -4.03 8.92 9.13
C TYR A 290 -4.25 9.99 10.19
N HIS A 291 -5.39 9.95 10.86
CA HIS A 291 -5.76 10.90 11.92
C HIS A 291 -6.28 10.12 13.13
N PHE A 292 -5.63 10.27 14.28
CA PHE A 292 -6.07 9.61 15.51
C PHE A 292 -7.13 10.48 16.21
N PRO A 293 -8.23 9.89 16.76
CA PRO A 293 -8.49 8.46 16.92
C PRO A 293 -9.23 7.76 15.74
N GLU A 294 -9.61 8.48 14.69
CA GLU A 294 -10.50 7.99 13.62
C GLU A 294 -9.86 6.90 12.74
N LYS A 295 -8.64 7.14 12.25
CA LYS A 295 -7.84 6.21 11.43
C LYS A 295 -6.37 6.28 11.84
N GLY A 296 -5.98 5.41 12.76
CA GLY A 296 -4.59 5.24 13.21
C GLY A 296 -3.86 4.07 12.55
N HIS A 297 -2.57 3.93 12.86
CA HIS A 297 -1.75 2.78 12.48
C HIS A 297 -0.78 2.43 13.63
N SER A 298 -0.16 1.24 13.58
CA SER A 298 0.72 0.76 14.67
C SER A 298 2.21 0.72 14.31
N TRP A 299 2.63 1.38 13.23
CA TRP A 299 4.02 1.38 12.76
C TRP A 299 5.04 1.72 13.85
N ASP A 300 4.88 2.88 14.50
CA ASP A 300 5.84 3.36 15.49
C ASP A 300 5.90 2.41 16.70
N TYR A 301 4.74 1.95 17.18
CA TYR A 301 4.65 0.96 18.26
C TYR A 301 5.40 -0.34 17.95
N ARG A 302 5.56 -0.70 16.67
CA ARG A 302 6.19 -1.95 16.24
C ARG A 302 7.68 -1.81 15.91
N ASN A 303 8.11 -0.63 15.47
CA ASN A 303 9.45 -0.46 14.89
C ASN A 303 10.40 0.40 15.74
N LEU A 304 9.94 0.98 16.84
CA LEU A 304 10.82 1.73 17.76
C LEU A 304 12.01 0.86 18.23
N PRO A 305 13.21 1.46 18.38
CA PRO A 305 14.35 0.78 19.00
C PRO A 305 14.01 0.25 20.39
N PHE A 306 14.52 -0.93 20.74
CA PHE A 306 14.11 -1.63 21.97
C PHE A 306 14.37 -0.81 23.23
N GLY A 307 15.49 -0.10 23.32
CA GLY A 307 15.81 0.75 24.47
C GLY A 307 14.96 2.02 24.58
N GLN A 308 14.10 2.28 23.60
CA GLN A 308 13.32 3.52 23.48
C GLN A 308 11.81 3.28 23.39
N ARG A 309 11.36 2.02 23.47
CA ARG A 309 9.94 1.67 23.57
C ARG A 309 9.41 1.92 24.99
N SER A 310 8.09 2.05 25.10
CA SER A 310 7.42 2.07 26.41
C SER A 310 7.57 0.71 27.12
N PRO A 311 7.46 0.61 28.46
CA PRO A 311 7.60 -0.68 29.18
C PRO A 311 6.67 -1.79 28.68
N GLU A 312 5.44 -1.43 28.30
CA GLU A 312 4.42 -2.31 27.68
C GLU A 312 4.44 -2.25 26.13
N GLY A 313 5.39 -1.52 25.56
CA GLY A 313 5.54 -1.31 24.13
C GLY A 313 6.09 -2.53 23.40
N SER A 314 5.91 -2.62 22.09
CA SER A 314 6.70 -3.52 21.24
C SER A 314 7.82 -2.72 20.55
N GLY A 315 8.67 -3.36 19.77
CA GLY A 315 9.76 -2.67 19.09
C GLY A 315 10.63 -3.55 18.21
N GLY A 316 11.43 -2.90 17.39
CA GLY A 316 12.49 -3.53 16.61
C GLY A 316 12.04 -4.57 15.61
N ARG A 317 10.79 -4.53 15.12
CA ARG A 317 10.27 -5.61 14.26
C ARG A 317 10.95 -5.69 12.91
N ILE A 318 11.06 -4.58 12.19
CA ILE A 318 11.72 -4.53 10.88
C ILE A 318 13.19 -4.18 11.08
N ASN A 319 14.09 -5.01 10.57
CA ASN A 319 15.53 -4.85 10.72
C ASN A 319 16.20 -4.83 9.35
N PRO A 320 16.57 -3.64 8.83
CA PRO A 320 17.28 -3.51 7.57
C PRO A 320 18.50 -4.44 7.50
N THR A 321 18.71 -5.08 6.35
CA THR A 321 19.88 -5.93 6.14
C THR A 321 21.16 -5.11 5.93
N LEU A 322 22.32 -5.73 6.14
CA LEU A 322 23.60 -5.09 5.80
C LEU A 322 23.67 -4.82 4.29
N GLU A 323 23.14 -5.73 3.48
CA GLU A 323 23.03 -5.62 2.04
C GLU A 323 22.27 -4.33 1.65
N LEU A 324 21.12 -4.06 2.27
CA LEU A 324 20.39 -2.80 2.07
C LEU A 324 21.24 -1.60 2.49
N VAL A 325 21.88 -1.64 3.66
CA VAL A 325 22.77 -0.55 4.15
C VAL A 325 23.93 -0.28 3.19
N GLU A 326 24.44 -1.31 2.51
CA GLU A 326 25.53 -1.22 1.54
C GLU A 326 25.08 -0.79 0.13
N THR A 327 23.77 -0.69 -0.14
CA THR A 327 23.26 -0.07 -1.38
C THR A 327 23.39 1.46 -1.39
N TYR A 328 23.56 2.07 -0.22
CA TYR A 328 23.76 3.51 -0.10
C TYR A 328 25.22 3.86 -0.38
N ASP A 329 25.46 4.38 -1.59
CA ASP A 329 26.77 4.81 -2.07
C ASP A 329 27.36 5.96 -1.25
N TYR A 330 28.67 6.17 -1.36
CA TYR A 330 29.34 7.33 -0.77
C TYR A 330 29.17 8.56 -1.66
N LYS A 331 29.17 9.75 -1.04
CA LYS A 331 29.09 11.06 -1.71
C LYS A 331 30.23 11.31 -2.70
N ASP A 332 31.35 10.60 -2.57
CA ASP A 332 32.47 10.64 -3.51
C ASP A 332 32.25 9.76 -4.76
N GLY A 333 31.11 9.07 -4.86
CA GLY A 333 30.76 8.17 -5.95
C GLY A 333 31.32 6.75 -5.80
N SER A 334 32.01 6.43 -4.70
CA SER A 334 32.42 5.06 -4.40
C SER A 334 31.24 4.20 -3.94
N GLN A 335 31.29 2.91 -4.29
CA GLN A 335 30.23 1.95 -3.97
C GLN A 335 30.00 1.83 -2.45
N GLY A 336 28.75 1.65 -2.04
CA GLY A 336 28.29 1.70 -0.65
C GLY A 336 28.81 0.62 0.32
N LYS A 337 29.76 -0.24 -0.07
CA LYS A 337 30.35 -1.24 0.83
C LYS A 337 31.00 -0.58 2.05
N LEU A 338 30.75 -1.12 3.25
CA LEU A 338 31.34 -0.59 4.48
C LEU A 338 32.86 -0.79 4.48
N LYS A 339 33.58 0.26 4.86
CA LYS A 339 35.05 0.28 4.88
C LYS A 339 35.55 -0.35 6.18
N LEU A 340 35.55 -1.67 6.25
CA LEU A 340 35.96 -2.41 7.47
C LEU A 340 37.48 -2.61 7.58
N THR A 341 38.20 -2.60 6.46
CA THR A 341 39.65 -2.80 6.41
C THR A 341 40.35 -1.69 5.64
N ASP A 342 41.59 -1.39 6.03
CA ASP A 342 42.47 -0.49 5.29
C ASP A 342 42.98 -1.14 3.98
N GLY A 343 43.76 -0.39 3.20
CA GLY A 343 44.35 -0.89 1.94
C GLY A 343 45.36 -2.03 2.11
N SER A 344 45.76 -2.36 3.35
CA SER A 344 46.61 -3.50 3.69
C SER A 344 45.82 -4.68 4.28
N GLY A 345 44.49 -4.56 4.40
CA GLY A 345 43.62 -5.60 4.95
C GLY A 345 43.49 -5.59 6.48
N ASN A 346 44.05 -4.60 7.19
CA ASN A 346 43.90 -4.51 8.65
C ASN A 346 42.54 -3.88 9.00
N PRO A 347 41.88 -4.30 10.09
CA PRO A 347 40.65 -3.67 10.56
C PRO A 347 40.84 -2.17 10.83
N ILE A 348 39.91 -1.34 10.34
CA ILE A 348 39.92 0.09 10.63
C ILE A 348 39.37 0.32 12.04
N LYS A 349 40.13 1.04 12.87
CA LYS A 349 39.66 1.53 14.17
C LYS A 349 39.16 2.96 14.02
N TYR A 350 37.85 3.13 13.99
CA TYR A 350 37.20 4.43 13.95
C TYR A 350 37.27 5.15 15.31
N ALA A 351 37.35 6.48 15.29
CA ALA A 351 37.39 7.30 16.50
C ALA A 351 35.98 7.45 17.12
N ASN A 352 34.96 7.60 16.27
CA ASN A 352 33.56 7.53 16.63
C ASN A 352 32.90 6.37 15.87
N PRO A 353 32.02 5.54 16.49
CA PRO A 353 31.32 4.47 15.78
C PRO A 353 30.54 4.94 14.54
N LEU A 354 30.03 6.17 14.54
CA LEU A 354 29.32 6.75 13.40
C LEU A 354 30.24 7.08 12.21
N ASP A 355 31.56 7.16 12.40
CA ASP A 355 32.50 7.42 11.31
C ASP A 355 32.48 6.29 10.25
N LEU A 356 32.02 5.09 10.61
CA LEU A 356 31.83 3.97 9.68
C LEU A 356 30.80 4.28 8.57
N PHE A 357 29.81 5.11 8.88
CA PHE A 357 28.72 5.48 7.97
C PHE A 357 28.89 6.90 7.40
N ARG A 358 29.97 7.59 7.77
CA ARG A 358 30.21 8.96 7.35
C ARG A 358 30.33 9.05 5.84
N ASP A 359 29.84 10.15 5.30
CA ASP A 359 29.89 10.49 3.87
C ASP A 359 29.11 9.52 2.97
N LYS A 360 28.27 8.63 3.53
CA LYS A 360 27.26 7.90 2.77
C LYS A 360 26.13 8.80 2.29
N ASP A 361 25.36 8.28 1.33
CA ASP A 361 24.13 8.89 0.84
C ASP A 361 23.24 9.30 2.04
N PRO A 362 22.81 10.57 2.12
CA PRO A 362 22.00 11.08 3.24
C PRO A 362 20.69 10.30 3.46
N ARG A 363 20.18 9.60 2.45
CA ARG A 363 18.99 8.75 2.58
C ARG A 363 19.24 7.57 3.52
N LEU A 364 20.49 7.12 3.71
CA LEU A 364 20.81 6.07 4.69
C LEU A 364 20.39 6.51 6.09
N GLY A 365 20.89 7.66 6.55
CA GLY A 365 20.60 8.14 7.91
C GLY A 365 19.13 8.52 8.09
N ALA A 366 18.45 8.92 7.01
CA ALA A 366 17.03 9.25 7.02
C ALA A 366 16.10 8.01 7.01
N SER A 367 16.55 6.88 6.46
CA SER A 367 15.76 5.65 6.36
C SER A 367 16.14 4.58 7.39
N ILE A 368 17.37 4.62 7.92
CA ILE A 368 17.92 3.58 8.80
C ILE A 368 18.58 4.22 10.02
N ILE A 369 18.22 3.75 11.20
CA ILE A 369 18.92 4.05 12.45
C ILE A 369 20.12 3.08 12.54
N VAL A 370 21.30 3.60 12.23
CA VAL A 370 22.58 2.89 12.36
C VAL A 370 23.03 2.83 13.84
N PRO A 371 23.93 1.89 14.22
CA PRO A 371 24.45 1.82 15.58
C PRO A 371 24.97 3.17 16.09
N PHE A 372 24.53 3.54 17.30
CA PHE A 372 24.86 4.80 17.98
C PHE A 372 24.31 6.08 17.34
N ALA A 373 23.45 5.98 16.32
CA ALA A 373 22.75 7.15 15.79
C ALA A 373 21.86 7.80 16.86
N ASP A 374 21.73 9.12 16.80
CA ASP A 374 20.74 9.82 17.63
C ASP A 374 19.32 9.52 17.15
N TRP A 375 18.46 9.19 18.10
CA TRP A 375 17.02 9.16 17.90
C TRP A 375 16.34 9.79 19.11
N ARG A 376 15.58 10.86 18.86
CA ARG A 376 14.86 11.63 19.89
C ARG A 376 15.77 12.11 21.03
N GLY A 377 17.00 12.52 20.70
CA GLY A 377 17.96 13.06 21.67
C GLY A 377 18.66 11.99 22.52
N THR A 378 18.56 10.72 22.14
CA THR A 378 19.25 9.60 22.80
C THR A 378 19.95 8.73 21.76
N ALA A 379 21.21 8.37 22.03
CA ALA A 379 21.95 7.44 21.19
C ALA A 379 21.33 6.04 21.25
N VAL A 380 21.09 5.44 20.08
CA VAL A 380 20.58 4.07 19.97
C VAL A 380 21.77 3.11 20.11
N ASP A 381 22.00 2.64 21.33
CA ASP A 381 23.13 1.76 21.68
C ASP A 381 22.90 0.34 21.14
N VAL A 382 23.36 0.09 19.92
CA VAL A 382 23.31 -1.22 19.26
C VAL A 382 24.67 -1.90 19.39
N ARG A 383 24.80 -2.77 20.39
CA ARG A 383 25.98 -3.62 20.61
C ARG A 383 25.57 -5.03 20.98
N ALA A 384 26.23 -6.03 20.42
CA ALA A 384 26.03 -7.46 20.75
C ALA A 384 27.03 -7.99 21.80
N GLY A 385 28.02 -7.18 22.18
CA GLY A 385 29.10 -7.60 23.06
C GLY A 385 30.21 -6.56 23.18
N ILE A 386 31.27 -6.93 23.90
CA ILE A 386 32.46 -6.10 24.13
C ILE A 386 33.70 -6.85 23.63
N ILE A 387 34.55 -6.16 22.87
CA ILE A 387 35.89 -6.64 22.51
C ILE A 387 36.90 -5.96 23.46
N ASP A 388 37.61 -6.75 24.25
CA ASP A 388 38.67 -6.30 25.17
C ASP A 388 39.98 -7.04 24.87
N GLY A 389 40.83 -6.41 24.04
CA GLY A 389 42.04 -7.03 23.52
C GLY A 389 41.72 -8.25 22.67
N ALA A 390 42.20 -9.43 23.09
CA ALA A 390 41.90 -10.70 22.44
C ALA A 390 40.60 -11.35 22.94
N ASN A 391 39.96 -10.80 23.99
CA ASN A 391 38.76 -11.36 24.58
C ASN A 391 37.52 -10.80 23.88
N THR A 392 36.60 -11.68 23.51
CA THR A 392 35.24 -11.30 23.09
C THR A 392 34.29 -11.67 24.22
N VAL A 393 33.61 -10.68 24.79
CA VAL A 393 32.63 -10.85 25.86
C VAL A 393 31.24 -10.71 25.27
N THR A 394 30.45 -11.78 25.34
CA THR A 394 29.07 -11.84 24.86
C THR A 394 28.14 -12.15 26.03
N SER A 395 26.87 -11.79 25.93
CA SER A 395 25.84 -12.16 26.90
C SER A 395 24.54 -12.50 26.18
N GLY A 396 23.66 -13.23 26.87
CA GLY A 396 22.26 -13.43 26.48
C GLY A 396 21.28 -12.56 27.29
N SER A 397 21.77 -11.64 28.13
CA SER A 397 20.98 -10.81 29.05
C SER A 397 21.41 -9.34 28.94
N PHE A 398 20.44 -8.42 28.98
CA PHE A 398 20.70 -6.97 29.05
C PHE A 398 21.28 -6.52 30.40
N ASP A 399 21.16 -7.34 31.43
CA ASP A 399 21.60 -6.98 32.77
C ASP A 399 23.09 -7.25 32.99
N ASP A 400 23.70 -8.12 32.19
CA ASP A 400 25.08 -8.53 32.36
C ASP A 400 26.05 -7.37 32.10
N GLU A 401 27.03 -7.27 32.99
CA GLU A 401 28.05 -6.24 32.97
C GLU A 401 29.44 -6.83 32.91
N TYR A 402 30.31 -6.17 32.14
CA TYR A 402 31.73 -6.46 32.10
C TYR A 402 32.49 -5.17 32.40
N LYS A 403 33.24 -5.17 33.51
CA LYS A 403 34.01 -4.01 33.98
C LYS A 403 33.16 -2.73 34.12
N GLY A 404 31.92 -2.87 34.59
CA GLY A 404 30.99 -1.75 34.80
C GLY A 404 30.32 -1.21 33.54
N MET A 405 30.44 -1.90 32.40
CA MET A 405 29.71 -1.58 31.17
C MET A 405 28.71 -2.70 30.86
N LYS A 406 27.51 -2.35 30.40
CA LYS A 406 26.57 -3.33 29.83
C LYS A 406 27.22 -4.05 28.65
N VAL A 407 27.17 -5.39 28.69
CA VAL A 407 27.72 -6.25 27.64
C VAL A 407 26.95 -6.06 26.33
N ILE A 408 25.61 -6.06 26.41
CA ILE A 408 24.71 -5.77 25.30
C ILE A 408 24.24 -4.32 25.43
N GLY A 409 24.20 -3.59 24.32
CA GLY A 409 23.66 -2.21 24.31
C GLY A 409 22.15 -2.20 24.57
N SER A 410 21.58 -1.06 24.98
CA SER A 410 20.13 -0.99 25.32
C SER A 410 19.19 -1.29 24.14
N SER A 411 19.66 -1.19 22.90
CA SER A 411 18.98 -1.64 21.68
C SER A 411 19.84 -2.64 20.90
N GLY A 412 20.69 -3.37 21.63
CA GLY A 412 21.63 -4.34 21.08
C GLY A 412 21.00 -5.66 20.67
N ILE A 413 21.84 -6.55 20.14
CA ILE A 413 21.44 -7.89 19.68
C ILE A 413 21.55 -8.87 20.85
N GLY A 414 20.50 -9.66 21.10
CA GLY A 414 20.40 -10.59 22.22
C GLY A 414 19.50 -10.08 23.35
N GLY A 415 19.29 -10.87 24.41
CA GLY A 415 18.52 -10.45 25.59
C GLY A 415 16.99 -10.46 25.46
N SER A 416 16.44 -10.35 24.24
CA SER A 416 14.99 -10.36 23.98
C SER A 416 14.69 -10.81 22.54
N ASN A 417 13.42 -11.15 22.27
CA ASN A 417 12.91 -11.43 20.92
C ASN A 417 12.44 -10.14 20.19
N GLU A 418 12.42 -8.99 20.87
CA GLU A 418 11.96 -7.70 20.32
C GLU A 418 13.11 -6.74 19.96
N VAL A 419 14.27 -7.29 19.56
CA VAL A 419 15.50 -6.54 19.28
C VAL A 419 15.94 -6.73 17.85
N SER A 420 16.80 -5.85 17.34
CA SER A 420 17.34 -5.98 15.99
C SER A 420 18.13 -7.28 15.85
N GLN A 421 17.91 -8.00 14.74
CA GLN A 421 18.68 -9.19 14.36
C GLN A 421 19.85 -8.86 13.43
N THR A 422 19.88 -7.66 12.84
CA THR A 422 20.89 -7.23 11.87
C THR A 422 21.84 -6.18 12.42
N GLY A 423 21.50 -5.56 13.56
CA GLY A 423 22.20 -4.41 14.09
C GLY A 423 21.68 -3.06 13.55
N PHE A 424 20.61 -3.07 12.75
CA PHE A 424 19.98 -1.88 12.21
C PHE A 424 18.49 -1.83 12.58
N TYR A 425 17.96 -0.61 12.71
CA TYR A 425 16.54 -0.35 12.90
C TYR A 425 16.03 0.56 11.77
N VAL A 426 14.74 0.46 11.42
CA VAL A 426 14.12 1.39 10.47
C VAL A 426 13.95 2.75 11.12
N ARG A 427 14.19 3.82 10.35
CA ARG A 427 13.85 5.19 10.72
C ARG A 427 12.53 5.58 10.06
N LYS A 428 11.68 6.30 10.78
CA LYS A 428 10.48 6.95 10.24
C LYS A 428 10.65 8.46 10.26
#